data_AF-A0A3D5JB95-F1
#
_entry.id   AF-A0A3D5JB95-F1
#
_cell.length_a   1.000
_cell.length_b   1.000
_cell.length_c   1.000
_cell.angle_alpha   90.00
_cell.angle_beta   90.00
_cell.angle_gamma   90.00
#
_symmetry.space_group_name_H-M   'P 1'
#
loop_
_entity.id
_entity.type
_entity.pdbx_description
1 polymer ?
#
loop_
_entity_poly.entity_id
_entity_poly.type
_entity_poly.pdbx_seq_one_letter_code
_entity_poly.pdbx_strand_id
1 'polypeptide(L)' 'MWRQTIQVRFSKLWAYLFTGSMILFSLFPVYWVLTVSLKSKRDSLSNPPLWLFEPVTSSYTKIWNHDTF' A
#
# COMPACT_ATOMS: atom_id res chain seq x y z
N MET A 1 -35.43 26.91 5.98
CA MET A 1 -34.03 27.08 5.52
C MET A 1 -33.00 26.17 6.19
N TRP A 2 -33.19 25.74 7.46
CA TRP A 2 -32.19 24.95 8.23
C TRP A 2 -32.07 23.45 7.91
N ARG A 3 -33.06 22.85 7.24
CA ARG A 3 -33.06 21.41 6.93
C ARG A 3 -32.09 21.01 5.81
N GLN A 4 -31.81 21.92 4.87
CA GLN A 4 -30.97 21.62 3.71
C GLN A 4 -29.48 21.56 4.05
N THR A 5 -29.00 22.41 4.96
CA THR A 5 -27.57 22.52 5.33
C THR A 5 -27.04 21.29 6.07
N ILE A 6 -27.86 20.64 6.88
CA ILE A 6 -27.47 19.41 7.61
C ILE A 6 -27.33 18.21 6.66
N GLN A 7 -28.25 18.08 5.70
CA GLN A 7 -28.23 17.00 4.71
C GLN A 7 -26.99 17.10 3.80
N VAL A 8 -26.63 18.29 3.31
CA VAL A 8 -25.43 18.45 2.46
C VAL A 8 -24.12 18.21 3.23
N ARG A 9 -24.05 18.49 4.54
CA ARG A 9 -22.85 18.21 5.34
C ARG A 9 -22.63 16.71 5.52
N PHE A 10 -23.70 15.94 5.73
CA PHE A 10 -23.63 14.49 5.83
C PHE A 10 -23.19 13.85 4.51
N SER A 11 -23.75 14.27 3.38
CA SER A 11 -23.34 13.77 2.05
C SER A 11 -21.88 14.06 1.73
N LYS A 12 -21.35 15.23 2.14
CA LYS A 12 -19.93 15.57 1.97
C LYS A 12 -19.00 14.68 2.80
N LEU A 13 -19.39 14.36 4.04
CA LEU A 13 -18.61 13.46 4.89
C LEU A 13 -18.47 12.08 4.25
N TRP A 14 -19.58 11.52 3.76
CA TRP A 14 -19.57 10.24 3.04
C TRP A 14 -18.75 10.29 1.76
N ALA A 15 -18.85 11.37 0.99
CA ALA A 15 -18.03 11.56 -0.18
C ALA A 15 -16.52 11.54 0.17
N TYR A 16 -16.11 12.25 1.23
CA TYR A 16 -14.71 12.25 1.65
C TYR A 16 -14.23 10.89 2.18
N LEU A 17 -15.05 10.18 2.97
CA LEU A 17 -14.71 8.85 3.44
C LEU A 17 -14.57 7.86 2.28
N PHE A 18 -15.51 7.90 1.33
CA PHE A 18 -15.47 7.06 0.15
C PHE A 18 -14.23 7.36 -0.70
N THR A 19 -13.98 8.63 -1.04
CA THR A 19 -12.79 9.04 -1.80
C THR A 19 -11.51 8.66 -1.08
N GLY A 20 -11.41 8.87 0.24
CA GLY A 20 -10.26 8.47 1.04
C GLY A 20 -10.01 6.98 1.00
N SER A 21 -11.07 6.17 1.13
CA SER A 21 -10.95 4.71 1.02
C SER A 21 -10.49 4.27 -0.38
N MET A 22 -11.02 4.88 -1.44
CA MET A 22 -10.61 4.60 -2.82
C MET A 22 -9.14 4.91 -3.07
N ILE A 23 -8.61 6.00 -2.47
CA ILE A 23 -7.19 6.33 -2.53
C ILE A 23 -6.35 5.27 -1.80
N LEU A 24 -6.76 4.84 -0.62
CA LEU A 24 -6.03 3.80 0.11
C LEU A 24 -6.02 2.46 -0.66
N PHE A 25 -7.17 2.08 -1.23
CA PHE A 25 -7.28 0.90 -2.08
C PHE A 25 -6.44 0.99 -3.36
N SER A 26 -6.36 2.17 -3.99
CA SER A 26 -5.56 2.35 -5.20
C SER A 26 -4.05 2.36 -4.91
N LEU A 27 -3.65 2.85 -3.74
CA LEU A 27 -2.25 2.84 -3.28
C LEU A 27 -1.81 1.47 -2.75
N PHE A 28 -2.74 0.61 -2.34
CA PHE A 28 -2.45 -0.73 -1.86
C PHE A 28 -1.50 -1.55 -2.75
N PRO A 29 -1.74 -1.71 -4.08
CA PRO A 29 -0.82 -2.45 -4.94
C PRO A 29 0.57 -1.82 -5.01
N VAL A 30 0.68 -0.48 -4.97
CA VAL A 30 1.97 0.21 -4.97
C VAL A 30 2.73 -0.06 -3.68
N TYR A 31 2.06 0.06 -2.53
CA TYR A 31 2.61 -0.31 -1.22
C TYR A 31 3.07 -1.77 -1.20
N TRP A 32 2.27 -2.67 -1.77
CA TRP A 32 2.60 -4.10 -1.83
C TRP A 32 3.87 -4.37 -2.63
N VAL A 33 4.01 -3.79 -3.82
CA VAL A 33 5.20 -3.97 -4.66
C VAL A 33 6.45 -3.41 -3.97
N LEU A 34 6.36 -2.23 -3.37
CA LEU A 34 7.50 -1.61 -2.65
C LEU A 34 7.93 -2.41 -1.43
N THR A 35 6.99 -2.99 -0.69
CA THR A 35 7.33 -3.83 0.45
C THR A 35 7.91 -5.16 0.02
N VAL A 36 7.36 -5.81 -1.01
CA VAL A 36 7.88 -7.07 -1.55
C VAL A 36 9.28 -6.90 -2.13
N SER A 37 9.58 -5.79 -2.80
CA SER A 37 10.92 -5.55 -3.37
C SER A 37 12.01 -5.41 -2.30
N LEU A 38 11.64 -5.04 -1.08
CA LEU A 38 12.52 -4.91 0.08
C LEU A 38 12.56 -6.17 0.95
N LYS A 39 11.74 -7.18 0.68
CA LYS A 39 11.74 -8.46 1.40
C LYS A 39 12.84 -9.39 0.89
N SER A 40 13.29 -10.31 1.74
CA SER A 40 14.12 -11.42 1.29
C SER A 40 13.28 -12.36 0.41
N LYS A 41 13.93 -13.13 -0.49
CA LYS A 41 13.24 -14.13 -1.33
C LYS A 41 12.46 -15.15 -0.51
N ARG A 42 12.93 -15.45 0.70
CA ARG A 42 12.24 -16.37 1.62
C ARG A 42 10.98 -15.72 2.19
N ASP A 43 11.07 -14.46 2.59
CA ASP A 43 9.97 -13.73 3.23
C ASP A 43 8.90 -13.26 2.22
N SER A 44 9.25 -13.13 0.94
CA SER A 44 8.28 -12.86 -0.13
C SER A 44 7.41 -14.08 -0.44
N LEU A 45 7.89 -15.29 -0.13
CA LEU A 45 7.19 -16.55 -0.36
C LEU A 45 6.57 -17.12 0.93
N SER A 46 6.63 -16.38 2.05
CA SER A 46 6.05 -16.81 3.31
C SER A 46 4.52 -16.78 3.25
N ASN A 47 3.88 -17.82 3.78
CA ASN A 47 2.44 -17.86 4.01
C ASN A 47 2.16 -18.13 5.49
N PRO A 48 1.52 -17.23 6.25
CA PRO A 48 0.91 -15.96 5.84
C PRO A 48 1.94 -14.88 5.45
N PRO A 49 1.54 -13.85 4.66
CA PRO A 49 2.43 -12.76 4.30
C PRO A 49 2.82 -11.95 5.54
N LEU A 50 4.12 -11.75 5.71
CA LEU A 50 4.65 -10.91 6.77
C LEU A 50 4.42 -9.43 6.44
N TRP A 51 3.76 -8.67 7.31
CA TRP A 51 3.62 -7.21 7.14
C TRP A 51 4.81 -6.44 7.70
N LEU A 52 5.45 -6.98 8.74
CA LEU A 52 6.67 -6.49 9.34
C LEU A 52 7.83 -7.40 8.92
N PHE A 53 8.91 -6.83 8.42
CA PHE A 53 10.08 -7.57 7.93
C PHE A 53 11.33 -6.69 8.05
N GLU A 54 12.49 -7.33 8.04
CA GLU A 54 13.76 -6.63 8.00
C GLU A 54 14.07 -6.23 6.54
N PRO A 55 14.23 -4.94 6.23
CA PRO A 55 14.44 -4.48 4.86
C PRO A 55 15.81 -4.92 4.34
N VAL A 56 15.81 -5.67 3.24
CA VAL A 56 17.04 -6.15 2.59
C VAL A 56 17.27 -5.47 1.25
N THR A 57 18.45 -4.87 1.09
CA THR A 57 18.88 -4.25 -0.18
C THR A 57 19.69 -5.19 -1.07
N SER A 58 19.98 -6.40 -0.59
CA SER A 58 20.79 -7.40 -1.29
C SER A 58 20.25 -7.78 -2.67
N SER A 59 18.93 -7.69 -2.87
CA SER A 59 18.29 -7.89 -4.18
C SER A 59 18.69 -6.80 -5.18
N TYR A 60 18.78 -5.54 -4.73
CA TYR A 60 19.17 -4.41 -5.57
C TYR A 60 20.66 -4.43 -5.88
N THR A 61 21.52 -4.77 -4.91
CA THR A 61 22.96 -4.86 -5.13
C THR A 61 23.32 -5.96 -6.13
N LYS A 62 22.61 -7.10 -6.09
CA LYS A 62 22.78 -8.18 -7.08
C LYS A 62 22.41 -7.75 -8.50
N ILE A 63 21.29 -7.04 -8.65
CA ILE A 63 20.88 -6.51 -9.96
C ILE A 63 21.90 -5.48 -10.46
N TRP A 64 22.35 -4.58 -9.58
CA TRP A 64 23.31 -3.53 -9.93
C TRP A 64 24.67 -4.09 -10.37
N ASN A 65 25.14 -5.13 -9.69
CA ASN A 65 26.40 -5.79 -10.02
C ASN A 65 26.28 -6.78 -11.19
N HIS A 66 25.10 -6.91 -11.82
CA HIS A 66 24.83 -7.95 -12.80
C HIS A 66 25.09 -9.38 -12.30
N ASP A 67 25.06 -9.59 -10.97
CA ASP A 67 25.19 -10.90 -10.32
C ASP A 67 23.84 -11.66 -10.36
N THR A 68 23.25 -11.74 -11.55
CA THR A 68 22.00 -12.46 -11.80
C THR A 68 22.33 -13.76 -12.54
N PHE A 69 22.63 -14.79 -11.76
CA PHE A 69 23.10 -16.12 -12.18
C PHE A 69 24.53 -16.14 -12.70
#